data_AF-A0A1V8T2M5-F1
#
_entry.id   AF-A0A1V8T2M5-F1
#
_cell.length_a   1.000
_cell.length_b   1.000
_cell.length_c   1.000
_cell.angle_alpha   90.00
_cell.angle_beta   90.00
_cell.angle_gamma   90.00
#
_symmetry.space_group_name_H-M   'P 1'
#
loop_
_entity.id
_entity.type
_entity.pdbx_description
1 polymer ?
#
loop_
_entity_poly.entity_id
_entity_poly.type
_entity_poly.pdbx_seq_one_letter_code
_entity_poly.pdbx_strand_id
1 'polypeptide(L)'
;MLKIWSMKQQQQKNEAAAGQTKKKKVTAAQLRVQKDLAELNLGPTMKTHFPNPDDILNFTFTLTPDEGLYKSGVFTFTFAISQNFPHEPPKVKCQQKIYHPNIDLEGNVCLNILREDWKPVLNLNAVIVGMQFLFLEPNASDPLNKEAAADLMGDRDRFKRNVRSSMGGGMVGRETFDRVMK
;
A
#
# COMPACT_ATOMS: atom_id res chain seq x y z
N MET A 1 -23.00 55.82 -5.51
CA MET A 1 -22.75 54.45 -5.02
C MET A 1 -23.02 53.32 -6.03
N LEU A 2 -23.73 53.54 -7.15
CA LEU A 2 -24.08 52.48 -8.13
C LEU A 2 -22.95 52.04 -9.08
N LYS A 3 -21.93 52.88 -9.35
CA LYS A 3 -20.84 52.54 -10.29
C LYS A 3 -19.87 51.48 -9.77
N ILE A 4 -19.67 51.41 -8.44
CA ILE A 4 -18.72 50.49 -7.81
C ILE A 4 -19.23 49.03 -7.88
N TRP A 5 -20.54 48.83 -7.73
CA TRP A 5 -21.15 47.50 -7.81
C TRP A 5 -21.18 46.92 -9.23
N SER A 6 -21.43 47.78 -10.22
CA SER A 6 -21.39 47.42 -11.63
C SER A 6 -19.99 46.98 -12.08
N MET A 7 -18.94 47.70 -11.66
CA MET A 7 -17.55 47.32 -11.96
C MET A 7 -17.16 45.98 -11.31
N LYS A 8 -17.62 45.73 -10.07
CA LYS A 8 -17.32 44.47 -9.35
C LYS A 8 -18.01 43.26 -10.00
N GLN A 9 -19.24 43.44 -10.51
CA GLN A 9 -19.94 42.41 -11.28
C GLN A 9 -19.32 42.18 -12.66
N GLN A 10 -18.84 43.23 -13.33
CA GLN A 10 -18.12 43.13 -14.60
C GLN A 10 -16.77 42.40 -14.41
N GLN A 11 -16.07 42.68 -13.31
CA GLN A 11 -14.80 42.05 -12.96
C GLN A 11 -14.97 40.56 -12.62
N GLN A 12 -16.03 40.21 -11.85
CA GLN A 12 -16.38 38.81 -11.57
C GLN A 12 -16.84 38.04 -12.81
N LYS A 13 -17.55 38.68 -13.75
CA LYS A 13 -17.92 38.06 -15.03
C LYS A 13 -16.70 37.86 -15.95
N ASN A 14 -15.75 38.80 -15.94
CA ASN A 14 -14.50 38.67 -16.70
C ASN A 14 -13.57 37.60 -16.12
N GLU A 15 -13.53 37.43 -14.79
CA GLU A 15 -12.82 36.33 -14.12
C GLU A 15 -13.48 34.96 -14.34
N ALA A 16 -14.80 34.91 -14.56
CA ALA A 16 -15.51 33.68 -14.93
C ALA A 16 -15.37 33.32 -16.43
N ALA A 17 -15.16 34.31 -17.30
CA ALA A 17 -14.99 34.13 -18.74
C ALA A 17 -13.54 33.82 -19.14
N ALA A 18 -12.55 34.35 -18.39
CA ALA A 18 -11.18 33.87 -18.47
C ALA A 18 -11.12 32.53 -17.72
N GLY A 19 -11.22 31.41 -18.44
CA GLY A 19 -11.14 30.06 -17.88
C GLY A 19 -9.88 29.86 -17.04
N GLN A 20 -9.93 30.25 -15.77
CA GLN A 20 -8.92 29.98 -14.78
C GLN A 20 -9.11 28.52 -14.40
N THR A 21 -8.24 27.64 -14.89
CA THR A 21 -8.01 26.36 -14.24
C THR A 21 -7.63 26.66 -12.79
N LYS A 22 -8.60 26.58 -11.87
CA LYS A 22 -8.39 26.74 -10.43
C LYS A 22 -7.30 25.75 -10.05
N LYS A 23 -6.08 26.23 -9.76
CA LYS A 23 -5.02 25.39 -9.20
C LYS A 23 -5.60 24.73 -7.95
N LYS A 24 -5.73 23.39 -7.96
CA LYS A 24 -6.21 22.64 -6.80
C LYS A 24 -5.30 22.98 -5.62
N LYS A 25 -5.88 23.41 -4.51
CA LYS A 25 -5.11 23.66 -3.28
C LYS A 25 -4.52 22.32 -2.82
N VAL A 26 -3.20 22.28 -2.64
CA VAL A 26 -2.50 21.10 -2.12
C VAL A 26 -2.86 20.92 -0.64
N THR A 27 -3.26 19.73 -0.23
CA THR A 27 -3.62 19.43 1.16
C THR A 27 -2.38 19.13 2.01
N ALA A 28 -2.49 19.23 3.34
CA ALA A 28 -1.39 18.88 4.24
C ALA A 28 -0.95 17.42 4.07
N ALA A 29 -1.90 16.50 3.87
CA ALA A 29 -1.63 15.10 3.55
C ALA A 29 -0.83 14.97 2.25
N GLN A 30 -1.22 15.69 1.18
CA GLN A 30 -0.48 15.69 -0.09
C GLN A 30 0.95 16.22 0.07
N LEU A 31 1.14 17.34 0.79
CA LEU A 31 2.49 17.86 1.06
C LEU A 31 3.35 16.85 1.82
N ARG A 32 2.75 16.17 2.81
CA ARG A 32 3.45 15.15 3.59
C ARG A 32 3.79 13.92 2.73
N VAL A 33 2.88 13.44 1.89
CA VAL A 33 3.14 12.32 0.97
C VAL A 33 4.19 12.69 -0.06
N GLN A 34 4.18 13.90 -0.62
CA GLN A 34 5.22 14.37 -1.54
C GLN A 34 6.61 14.28 -0.90
N LYS A 35 6.73 14.70 0.36
CA LYS A 35 7.98 14.56 1.12
C LYS A 35 8.37 13.10 1.29
N ASP A 36 7.46 12.27 1.80
CA ASP A 36 7.73 10.84 2.01
C ASP A 36 8.13 10.12 0.71
N LEU A 37 7.51 10.46 -0.43
CA LEU A 37 7.83 9.93 -1.76
C LEU A 37 9.21 10.36 -2.25
N ALA A 38 9.62 11.61 -1.99
CA ALA A 38 10.95 12.11 -2.34
C ALA A 38 12.07 11.44 -1.52
N GLU A 39 11.74 10.93 -0.33
CA GLU A 39 12.65 10.24 0.58
C GLU A 39 12.56 8.70 0.47
N LEU A 40 11.74 8.17 -0.45
CA LEU A 40 11.63 6.72 -0.64
C LEU A 40 12.95 6.12 -1.11
N ASN A 41 13.40 5.09 -0.41
CA ASN A 41 14.58 4.32 -0.77
C ASN A 41 14.16 2.90 -1.19
N LEU A 42 13.82 2.74 -2.45
CA LEU A 42 13.38 1.46 -3.00
C LEU A 42 14.58 0.64 -3.47
N GLY A 43 14.73 -0.56 -2.91
CA GLY A 43 15.68 -1.55 -3.41
C GLY A 43 15.28 -2.13 -4.77
N PRO A 44 16.13 -2.96 -5.41
CA PRO A 44 15.85 -3.54 -6.73
C PRO A 44 14.63 -4.47 -6.76
N THR A 45 14.23 -4.98 -5.60
CA THR A 45 13.05 -5.84 -5.39
C THR A 45 11.74 -5.08 -5.27
N MET A 46 11.76 -3.74 -5.36
CA MET A 46 10.63 -2.89 -5.02
C MET A 46 10.32 -1.89 -6.14
N LYS A 47 9.03 -1.71 -6.44
CA LYS A 47 8.57 -0.73 -7.43
C LYS A 47 7.27 -0.07 -6.98
N THR A 48 7.13 1.22 -7.21
CA THR A 48 5.85 1.93 -7.09
C THR A 48 5.30 2.25 -8.48
N HIS A 49 3.98 2.30 -8.60
CA HIS A 49 3.29 2.71 -9.81
C HIS A 49 2.08 3.58 -9.44
N PHE A 50 1.98 4.73 -10.10
CA PHE A 50 0.93 5.73 -9.90
C PHE A 50 0.04 5.73 -11.15
N PRO A 51 -1.17 5.13 -11.09
CA PRO A 51 -2.07 5.08 -12.25
C PRO A 51 -2.50 6.46 -12.74
N ASN A 52 -2.61 7.41 -11.80
CA ASN A 52 -2.90 8.81 -12.07
C ASN A 52 -1.76 9.69 -11.51
N PRO A 53 -0.98 10.38 -12.35
CA PRO A 53 0.09 11.29 -11.90
C PRO A 53 -0.40 12.43 -10.99
N ASP A 54 -1.68 12.83 -11.11
CA ASP A 54 -2.28 13.87 -10.27
C ASP A 54 -2.78 13.35 -8.91
N ASP A 55 -2.78 12.03 -8.70
CA ASP A 55 -3.21 11.38 -7.47
C ASP A 55 -2.09 10.54 -6.86
N ILE A 56 -1.24 11.22 -6.10
CA ILE A 56 -0.16 10.59 -5.34
C ILE A 56 -0.63 9.87 -4.07
N LEU A 57 -1.90 10.01 -3.68
CA LEU A 57 -2.46 9.40 -2.46
C LEU A 57 -2.91 7.96 -2.71
N ASN A 58 -3.10 7.58 -3.98
CA ASN A 58 -3.48 6.23 -4.37
C ASN A 58 -2.47 5.67 -5.37
N PHE A 59 -1.73 4.65 -4.95
CA PHE A 59 -0.71 4.04 -5.80
C PHE A 59 -0.60 2.54 -5.51
N THR A 60 0.09 1.83 -6.39
CA THR A 60 0.43 0.43 -6.17
C THR A 60 1.90 0.28 -5.84
N PHE A 61 2.21 -0.61 -4.90
CA PHE A 61 3.55 -1.04 -4.55
C PHE A 61 3.71 -2.51 -4.95
N THR A 62 4.80 -2.84 -5.65
CA THR A 62 5.13 -4.21 -6.04
C THR A 62 6.41 -4.64 -5.34
N LEU A 63 6.35 -5.79 -4.66
CA LEU A 63 7.48 -6.45 -4.04
C LEU A 63 7.81 -7.74 -4.80
N THR A 64 9.09 -7.94 -5.12
CA THR A 64 9.62 -9.14 -5.75
C THR A 64 10.78 -9.68 -4.92
N PRO A 65 10.52 -10.50 -3.88
CA PRO A 65 11.57 -11.02 -3.02
C PRO A 65 12.61 -11.82 -3.82
N ASP A 66 13.88 -11.59 -3.54
CA ASP A 66 15.04 -12.26 -4.14
C ASP A 66 15.66 -13.34 -3.24
N GLU A 67 15.18 -13.42 -2.00
CA GLU A 67 15.53 -14.42 -0.99
C GLU A 67 14.31 -14.85 -0.16
N GLY A 68 14.54 -15.75 0.79
CA GLY A 68 13.49 -16.26 1.67
C GLY A 68 12.49 -17.20 0.98
N LEU A 69 11.37 -17.45 1.67
CA LEU A 69 10.36 -18.44 1.27
C LEU A 69 9.54 -18.00 0.05
N TYR A 70 9.39 -16.69 -0.13
CA TYR A 70 8.57 -16.08 -1.18
C TYR A 70 9.40 -15.59 -2.37
N LYS A 71 10.66 -16.05 -2.46
CA LYS A 71 11.57 -15.74 -3.55
C LYS A 71 10.92 -16.02 -4.92
N SER A 72 11.15 -15.13 -5.88
CA SER A 72 10.63 -15.20 -7.25
C SER A 72 9.12 -14.97 -7.40
N GLY A 73 8.40 -14.69 -6.31
CA GLY A 73 7.03 -14.19 -6.38
C GLY A 73 6.98 -12.70 -6.71
N VAL A 74 5.86 -12.26 -7.27
CA VAL A 74 5.53 -10.86 -7.53
C VAL A 74 4.23 -10.53 -6.79
N PHE A 75 4.33 -9.68 -5.77
CA PHE A 75 3.23 -9.33 -4.88
C PHE A 75 2.89 -7.85 -5.04
N THR A 76 1.63 -7.53 -5.33
CA THR A 76 1.18 -6.16 -5.56
C THR A 76 0.24 -5.72 -4.45
N PHE A 77 0.47 -4.51 -3.96
CA PHE A 77 -0.29 -3.91 -2.87
C PHE A 77 -0.87 -2.58 -3.31
N THR A 78 -2.13 -2.31 -2.97
CA THR A 78 -2.72 -0.98 -3.10
C THR A 78 -2.43 -0.18 -1.85
N PHE A 79 -1.93 1.03 -2.02
CA PHE A 79 -1.82 2.05 -0.98
C PHE A 79 -2.90 3.10 -1.22
N ALA A 80 -3.72 3.35 -0.20
CA ALA A 80 -4.72 4.41 -0.18
C ALA A 80 -4.52 5.28 1.05
N ILE A 81 -4.13 6.53 0.82
CA ILE A 81 -3.77 7.50 1.87
C ILE A 81 -4.94 8.47 2.08
N SER A 82 -5.43 8.57 3.32
CA SER A 82 -6.53 9.49 3.66
C SER A 82 -6.04 10.94 3.77
N GLN A 83 -6.97 11.90 3.78
CA GLN A 83 -6.66 13.31 4.02
C GLN A 83 -6.17 13.59 5.46
N ASN A 84 -6.30 12.61 6.37
CA ASN A 84 -5.83 12.72 7.75
C ASN A 84 -4.37 12.28 7.90
N PHE A 85 -3.70 11.82 6.84
CA PHE A 85 -2.27 11.48 6.90
C PHE A 85 -1.43 12.72 7.30
N PRO A 86 -0.48 12.59 8.25
CA PRO A 86 0.07 11.36 8.84
C PRO A 86 -0.57 10.93 10.18
N HIS A 87 -1.69 11.51 10.60
CA HIS A 87 -2.36 11.12 11.85
C HIS A 87 -2.97 9.72 11.74
N GLU A 88 -3.47 9.35 10.56
CA GLU A 88 -3.87 7.99 10.21
C GLU A 88 -2.80 7.32 9.32
N PRO A 89 -2.56 6.01 9.46
CA PRO A 89 -1.68 5.27 8.57
C PRO A 89 -2.30 5.14 7.16
N PRO A 90 -1.48 4.83 6.14
CA PRO A 90 -1.99 4.42 4.84
C PRO A 90 -2.80 3.12 4.97
N LYS A 91 -3.88 2.98 4.19
CA LYS A 91 -4.55 1.68 4.03
C LYS A 91 -3.80 0.88 2.99
N VAL A 92 -3.32 -0.31 3.37
CA VAL A 92 -2.58 -1.22 2.49
C VAL A 92 -3.37 -2.52 2.33
N LYS A 93 -3.54 -2.97 1.09
CA LYS A 93 -4.14 -4.28 0.75
C LYS A 93 -3.30 -5.02 -0.27
N CYS A 94 -3.10 -6.32 -0.06
CA CYS A 94 -2.59 -7.22 -1.08
C CYS A 94 -3.66 -7.43 -2.16
N GLN A 95 -3.27 -7.40 -3.43
CA GLN A 95 -4.18 -7.63 -4.54
C GLN A 95 -4.42 -9.11 -4.80
N GLN A 96 -3.39 -9.93 -4.56
CA GLN A 96 -3.43 -11.37 -4.79
C GLN A 96 -3.83 -12.11 -3.52
N LYS A 97 -4.60 -13.18 -3.68
CA LYS A 97 -4.83 -14.16 -2.61
C LYS A 97 -3.58 -15.03 -2.48
N ILE A 98 -2.85 -14.86 -1.38
CA ILE A 98 -1.57 -15.54 -1.13
C ILE A 98 -1.57 -16.31 0.21
N TYR A 99 -0.73 -17.33 0.29
CA TYR A 99 -0.57 -18.12 1.51
C TYR A 99 0.51 -17.49 2.40
N HIS A 100 0.10 -16.62 3.32
CA HIS A 100 1.01 -15.88 4.21
C HIS A 100 0.39 -15.70 5.62
N PRO A 101 1.10 -15.93 6.74
CA PRO A 101 0.54 -15.82 8.10
C PRO A 101 -0.10 -14.46 8.39
N ASN A 102 0.53 -13.37 7.96
CA ASN A 102 0.10 -11.99 8.24
C ASN A 102 -0.82 -11.37 7.16
N ILE A 103 -1.31 -12.14 6.18
CA ILE A 103 -2.21 -11.64 5.13
C ILE A 103 -3.40 -12.60 5.00
N ASP A 104 -4.62 -12.09 5.09
CA ASP A 104 -5.83 -12.91 4.89
C ASP A 104 -6.19 -13.07 3.40
N LEU A 105 -7.26 -13.83 3.15
CA LEU A 105 -7.72 -14.16 1.81
C LEU A 105 -8.37 -12.96 1.10
N GLU A 106 -8.77 -11.93 1.85
CA GLU A 106 -9.31 -10.65 1.37
C GLU A 106 -8.23 -9.57 1.19
N GLY A 107 -6.95 -9.96 1.35
CA GLY A 107 -5.78 -9.13 1.13
C GLY A 107 -5.50 -8.13 2.25
N ASN A 108 -6.17 -8.20 3.41
CA ASN A 108 -5.83 -7.35 4.53
C ASN A 108 -4.47 -7.76 5.10
N VAL A 109 -3.67 -6.77 5.50
CA VAL A 109 -2.32 -6.98 6.01
C VAL A 109 -2.29 -6.73 7.52
N CYS A 110 -1.65 -7.64 8.28
CA CYS A 110 -1.29 -7.42 9.67
C CYS A 110 0.17 -6.97 9.74
N LEU A 111 0.34 -5.65 9.88
CA LEU A 111 1.60 -5.00 10.20
C LEU A 111 1.28 -4.00 11.31
N ASN A 112 1.93 -4.14 12.47
CA ASN A 112 1.68 -3.33 13.67
C ASN A 112 1.71 -1.81 13.40
N ILE A 113 2.65 -1.35 12.58
CA ILE A 113 2.77 0.07 12.21
C ILE A 113 1.68 0.54 11.24
N LEU A 114 0.79 -0.32 10.74
CA LEU A 114 -0.45 0.06 10.05
C LEU A 114 -1.65 0.15 11.01
N ARG A 115 -1.44 -0.08 12.31
CA ARG A 115 -2.48 -0.18 13.35
C ARG A 115 -2.01 0.50 14.65
N GLU A 116 -1.83 -0.26 15.72
CA GLU A 116 -1.56 0.23 17.09
C GLU A 116 -0.23 0.97 17.23
N ASP A 117 0.79 0.57 16.46
CA ASP A 117 2.13 1.14 16.53
C ASP A 117 2.35 2.28 15.53
N TRP A 118 1.32 2.68 14.77
CA TRP A 118 1.41 3.86 13.91
C TRP A 118 1.64 5.11 14.76
N LYS A 119 2.61 5.91 14.33
CA LYS A 119 2.88 7.25 14.87
C LYS A 119 3.09 8.21 13.70
N PRO A 120 2.64 9.47 13.78
CA PRO A 120 2.83 10.46 12.70
C PRO A 120 4.28 10.72 12.28
N VAL A 121 5.26 10.30 13.11
CA VAL A 121 6.69 10.37 12.79
C VAL A 121 7.14 9.29 11.79
N LEU A 122 6.39 8.19 11.68
CA LEU A 122 6.63 7.16 10.67
C LEU A 122 6.27 7.68 9.27
N ASN A 123 6.94 7.15 8.26
CA ASN A 123 6.79 7.55 6.87
C ASN A 123 6.49 6.34 5.96
N LEU A 124 6.20 6.60 4.68
CA LEU A 124 5.94 5.53 3.71
C LEU A 124 7.11 4.55 3.55
N ASN A 125 8.35 5.01 3.73
CA ASN A 125 9.53 4.13 3.69
C ASN A 125 9.50 3.10 4.82
N ALA A 126 9.16 3.50 6.05
CA ALA A 126 9.02 2.58 7.18
C ALA A 126 7.95 1.52 6.93
N VAL A 127 6.82 1.90 6.32
CA VAL A 127 5.76 0.95 5.93
C VAL A 127 6.29 -0.04 4.88
N ILE A 128 6.94 0.44 3.82
CA ILE A 128 7.45 -0.41 2.73
C ILE A 128 8.52 -1.39 3.24
N VAL A 129 9.43 -0.95 4.12
CA VAL A 129 10.42 -1.82 4.75
C VAL A 129 9.75 -2.84 5.68
N GLY A 130 8.75 -2.44 6.46
CA GLY A 130 7.97 -3.35 7.28
C GLY A 130 7.25 -4.42 6.45
N MET A 131 6.69 -4.02 5.30
CA MET A 131 6.10 -4.96 4.33
C MET A 131 7.15 -5.95 3.79
N GLN A 132 8.34 -5.49 3.41
CA GLN A 132 9.43 -6.39 2.98
C GLN A 132 9.78 -7.40 4.08
N PHE A 133 9.89 -6.93 5.32
CA PHE A 133 10.28 -7.77 6.45
C PHE A 133 9.27 -8.90 6.69
N LEU A 134 7.96 -8.67 6.49
CA LEU A 134 6.95 -9.74 6.59
C LEU A 134 7.23 -10.92 5.64
N PHE A 135 7.79 -10.66 4.45
CA PHE A 135 8.12 -11.70 3.47
C PHE A 135 9.45 -12.40 3.77
N LEU A 136 10.35 -11.76 4.51
CA LEU A 136 11.61 -12.37 4.94
C LEU A 136 11.39 -13.22 6.20
N GLU A 137 10.70 -12.65 7.19
CA GLU A 137 10.44 -13.24 8.50
C GLU A 137 8.94 -13.16 8.84
N PRO A 138 8.13 -14.10 8.31
CA PRO A 138 6.70 -14.16 8.62
C PRO A 138 6.46 -14.35 10.12
N ASN A 139 5.43 -13.72 10.65
CA ASN A 139 5.13 -13.72 12.08
C ASN A 139 3.87 -14.54 12.40
N ALA A 140 3.99 -15.51 13.30
CA ALA A 140 2.88 -16.38 13.73
C ALA A 140 2.16 -15.92 15.03
N SER A 141 2.62 -14.86 15.70
CA SER A 141 2.09 -14.42 17.00
C SER A 141 0.70 -13.78 16.91
N ASP A 142 0.42 -13.01 15.85
CA ASP A 142 -0.91 -12.45 15.55
C ASP A 142 -1.28 -12.65 14.06
N PRO A 143 -1.61 -13.90 13.67
CA PRO A 143 -1.80 -14.24 12.27
C PRO A 143 -3.23 -13.97 11.81
N LEU A 144 -3.34 -13.43 10.60
CA LEU A 144 -4.62 -13.36 9.88
C LEU A 144 -4.96 -14.69 9.21
N ASN A 145 -3.94 -15.41 8.74
CA ASN A 145 -4.08 -16.77 8.22
C ASN A 145 -3.58 -17.78 9.27
N LYS A 146 -4.51 -18.36 10.02
CA LYS A 146 -4.21 -19.30 11.11
C LYS A 146 -3.60 -20.62 10.62
N GLU A 147 -3.99 -21.08 9.43
CA GLU A 147 -3.45 -22.31 8.84
C GLU A 147 -1.97 -22.11 8.47
N ALA A 148 -1.64 -21.00 7.80
CA ALA A 148 -0.27 -20.64 7.47
C ALA A 148 0.62 -20.48 8.71
N ALA A 149 0.09 -19.89 9.78
CA ALA A 149 0.81 -19.74 11.05
C ALA A 149 1.03 -21.09 11.77
N ALA A 150 0.02 -21.97 11.78
CA ALA A 150 0.14 -23.29 12.36
C ALA A 150 1.19 -24.15 11.63
N ASP A 151 1.24 -24.04 10.30
CA ASP A 151 2.27 -24.67 9.48
C ASP A 151 3.66 -24.11 9.81
N LEU A 152 3.80 -22.78 9.89
CA LEU A 152 5.06 -22.13 10.21
C LEU A 152 5.63 -22.58 11.56
N MET A 153 4.78 -22.72 12.59
CA MET A 153 5.19 -23.12 13.94
C MET A 153 5.39 -24.63 14.09
N GLY A 154 4.53 -25.44 13.48
CA GLY A 154 4.49 -26.89 13.72
C GLY A 154 5.29 -27.73 12.72
N ASP A 155 5.37 -27.32 11.46
CA ASP A 155 6.04 -28.07 10.40
C ASP A 155 6.53 -27.12 9.30
N ARG A 156 7.74 -26.61 9.52
CA ARG A 156 8.35 -25.62 8.63
C ARG A 156 8.55 -26.14 7.20
N ASP A 157 8.66 -27.46 7.01
CA ASP A 157 8.80 -28.04 5.67
C ASP A 157 7.46 -28.17 4.96
N ARG A 158 6.37 -28.45 5.68
CA ARG A 158 5.01 -28.30 5.14
C ARG A 158 4.72 -26.86 4.75
N PHE A 159 5.09 -25.90 5.61
CA PHE A 159 4.95 -24.47 5.28
C PHE A 159 5.66 -24.13 3.96
N LYS A 160 6.94 -24.53 3.81
CA LYS A 160 7.71 -24.34 2.55
C LYS A 160 7.00 -24.94 1.33
N ARG A 161 6.50 -26.18 1.44
CA ARG A 161 5.79 -26.85 0.33
C ARG A 161 4.51 -26.10 -0.04
N ASN A 162 3.75 -25.66 0.95
CA ASN A 162 2.48 -24.94 0.77
C ASN A 162 2.70 -23.55 0.16
N VAL A 163 3.73 -22.81 0.60
CA VAL A 163 4.15 -21.55 -0.03
C VAL A 163 4.51 -21.77 -1.50
N ARG A 164 5.36 -22.75 -1.82
CA ARG A 164 5.75 -23.03 -3.21
C ARG A 164 4.56 -23.45 -4.08
N SER A 165 3.68 -24.30 -3.57
CA SER A 165 2.48 -24.77 -4.28
C SER A 165 1.52 -23.61 -4.56
N SER A 166 1.18 -22.83 -3.52
CA SER A 166 0.26 -21.68 -3.62
C SER A 166 0.79 -20.60 -4.56
N MET A 167 2.09 -20.25 -4.49
CA MET A 167 2.68 -19.27 -5.41
C MET A 167 2.58 -19.68 -6.88
N GLY A 168 2.55 -20.98 -7.17
CA GLY A 168 2.32 -21.54 -8.50
C GLY A 168 0.85 -21.52 -8.97
N GLY A 169 -0.08 -21.04 -8.14
CA GLY A 169 -1.52 -21.09 -8.39
C GLY A 169 -2.19 -22.38 -7.88
N GLY A 170 -1.52 -23.10 -6.97
CA GLY A 170 -2.00 -24.34 -6.39
C GLY A 170 -3.04 -24.15 -5.28
N MET A 171 -3.49 -25.27 -4.74
CA MET A 171 -4.43 -25.32 -3.62
C MET A 171 -3.69 -25.72 -2.33
N VAL A 172 -4.06 -25.11 -1.21
CA VAL A 172 -3.67 -25.55 0.15
C VAL A 172 -4.96 -25.73 0.95
N GLY A 173 -5.16 -26.92 1.50
CA GLY A 173 -6.42 -27.27 2.14
C GLY A 173 -7.57 -27.21 1.13
N ARG A 174 -8.52 -26.29 1.36
CA ARG A 174 -9.67 -26.03 0.47
C ARG A 174 -9.55 -24.73 -0.33
N GLU A 175 -8.47 -23.99 -0.12
CA GLU A 175 -8.29 -22.66 -0.70
C GLU A 175 -7.38 -22.74 -1.92
N THR A 176 -7.87 -22.21 -3.05
CA THR A 176 -7.02 -21.94 -4.23
C THR A 176 -6.41 -20.55 -4.10
N PHE A 177 -5.14 -20.43 -4.49
CA PHE A 177 -4.35 -19.21 -4.41
C PHE A 177 -4.01 -18.68 -5.82
N ASP A 178 -3.74 -17.38 -5.91
CA ASP A 178 -3.36 -16.77 -7.18
C ASP A 178 -1.93 -17.14 -7.55
N ARG A 179 -1.68 -17.37 -8.84
CA ARG A 179 -0.32 -17.55 -9.35
C ARG A 179 0.43 -16.23 -9.30
N VAL A 180 1.50 -16.18 -8.50
CA VAL A 180 2.37 -15.00 -8.31
C VAL A 180 3.82 -15.23 -8.75
N MET A 181 4.18 -16.46 -9.13
CA MET A 181 5.49 -16.76 -9.71
C MET A 181 5.67 -16.01 -11.03
N LYS A 182 6.84 -15.38 -11.19
CA LYS A 182 7.29 -14.76 -12.44
C LYS A 182 7.38 -15.75 -13.60
#